data_AF-A0AAD6MS72-F1
#
_entry.id   AF-A0AAD6MS72-F1
#
_cell.length_a   1.000
_cell.length_b   1.000
_cell.length_c   1.000
_cell.angle_alpha   90.00
_cell.angle_beta   90.00
_cell.angle_gamma   90.00
#
_symmetry.space_group_name_H-M   'P 1'
#
loop_
_entity.id
_entity.type
_entity.pdbx_description
1 polymer ?
#
loop_
_entity_poly.entity_id
_entity_poly.type
_entity_poly.pdbx_seq_one_letter_code
_entity_poly.pdbx_strand_id
1 'polypeptide(L)'
;MTERLRSSHNLTHRKRRIQEISETNEAPVTPSGSDSEFNSPRPAKQIETSTPKKNGLNKKTFIVGLDFGTTMTSISYCYFKSSKRPARLIREKIKDITDWPSAGRDQQRGEVPSESLYLNNEYYWGYQAREKLQQFHYSGAESDETARLIRFTKLLFSNPDLKPEDERDSQLREIRKTLLALGKTVFDAVKDYLVRVFEFAKGYLKDQVKFTESCEVELCLSVPAAWPIEASWSLQQIVREIAVEVRFGQVSSLFIINEPEAASAFALDLMVGDTNVSQHETFMVCDAGGGTV
;
A
#
# COMPACT_ATOMS: atom_id res chain seq x y z
N MET A 1 33.88 38.24 -31.53
CA MET A 1 35.15 37.81 -30.93
C MET A 1 34.78 36.92 -29.73
N THR A 2 34.33 35.69 -29.96
CA THR A 2 35.12 34.43 -29.83
C THR A 2 35.74 34.33 -28.43
N GLU A 3 35.22 33.49 -27.55
CA GLU A 3 35.65 32.09 -27.47
C GLU A 3 34.54 31.05 -27.22
N ARG A 4 34.81 29.85 -27.73
CA ARG A 4 33.96 28.65 -27.80
C ARG A 4 34.69 27.49 -27.12
N LEU A 5 33.90 26.63 -26.47
CA LEU A 5 34.01 25.15 -26.42
C LEU A 5 35.10 24.46 -25.57
N ARG A 6 34.64 23.63 -24.62
CA ARG A 6 34.71 22.13 -24.54
C ARG A 6 34.47 21.73 -23.07
N SER A 7 33.57 20.81 -22.72
CA SER A 7 33.75 19.37 -22.93
C SER A 7 32.41 18.62 -22.73
N SER A 8 32.03 17.83 -23.74
CA SER A 8 30.98 16.82 -23.70
C SER A 8 31.64 15.52 -24.14
N HIS A 9 31.86 14.57 -23.23
CA HIS A 9 32.33 13.21 -23.50
C HIS A 9 31.87 12.33 -22.33
N ASN A 10 30.72 11.66 -22.44
CA ASN A 10 30.41 10.43 -21.66
C ASN A 10 29.08 9.71 -22.02
N LEU A 11 28.57 9.83 -23.26
CA LEU A 11 27.28 9.21 -23.64
C LEU A 11 27.35 8.18 -24.79
N THR A 12 28.54 7.85 -25.29
CA THR A 12 28.69 7.01 -26.50
C THR A 12 29.13 5.57 -26.25
N HIS A 13 29.44 5.15 -25.02
CA HIS A 13 29.94 3.79 -24.74
C HIS A 13 28.90 2.79 -24.25
N ARG A 14 27.67 3.21 -23.93
CA ARG A 14 26.64 2.31 -23.35
C ARG A 14 25.67 1.68 -24.38
N LYS A 15 25.74 2.09 -25.66
CA LYS A 15 24.85 1.61 -26.74
C LYS A 15 25.43 0.52 -27.66
N ARG A 16 26.67 0.07 -27.45
CA ARG A 16 27.33 -0.95 -28.30
C ARG A 16 27.38 -2.37 -27.70
N ARG A 17 26.84 -2.62 -26.51
CA ARG A 17 26.98 -3.90 -25.81
C ARG A 17 25.73 -4.79 -25.76
N ILE A 18 24.65 -4.43 -26.48
CA ILE A 18 23.38 -5.19 -26.46
C ILE A 18 23.03 -5.77 -27.85
N GLN A 19 23.85 -5.54 -28.88
CA GLN A 19 23.54 -5.95 -30.26
C GLN A 19 24.46 -7.04 -30.82
N GLU A 20 25.19 -7.78 -29.98
CA GLU A 20 26.17 -8.80 -30.40
C GLU A 20 26.04 -10.15 -29.66
N ILE A 21 24.89 -10.48 -29.04
CA ILE A 21 24.65 -11.83 -28.48
C ILE A 21 23.29 -12.37 -28.95
N SER A 22 23.00 -12.20 -30.23
CA SER A 22 21.95 -12.95 -30.93
C SER A 22 22.52 -13.45 -32.25
N GLU A 23 23.22 -14.58 -32.19
CA GLU A 23 23.45 -15.50 -33.32
C GLU A 23 24.37 -16.61 -32.83
N THR A 24 24.15 -17.83 -33.34
CA THR A 24 24.88 -19.09 -33.07
C THR A 24 24.33 -19.95 -31.92
N ASN A 25 23.42 -20.86 -32.26
CA ASN A 25 23.66 -22.30 -32.11
C ASN A 25 22.51 -23.10 -32.76
N GLU A 26 22.70 -23.46 -34.04
CA GLU A 26 21.98 -24.55 -34.70
C GLU A 26 22.97 -25.68 -35.07
N ALA A 27 22.51 -26.91 -34.83
CA ALA A 27 22.86 -28.21 -35.45
C ALA A 27 24.20 -28.89 -35.06
N PRO A 28 24.32 -30.26 -35.12
CA PRO A 28 23.51 -31.17 -35.94
C PRO A 28 22.99 -32.49 -35.31
N VAL A 29 22.00 -33.04 -36.01
CA VAL A 29 21.41 -34.39 -35.94
C VAL A 29 22.35 -35.43 -36.56
N THR A 30 22.41 -36.66 -36.00
CA THR A 30 22.67 -37.91 -36.76
C THR A 30 21.96 -39.12 -36.10
N PRO A 31 21.71 -40.23 -36.84
CA PRO A 31 20.55 -41.11 -36.61
C PRO A 31 20.87 -42.58 -36.26
N SER A 32 19.78 -43.35 -36.04
CA SER A 32 19.58 -44.80 -36.31
C SER A 32 19.80 -45.84 -35.20
N GLY A 33 18.87 -46.80 -35.14
CA GLY A 33 18.96 -48.06 -34.39
C GLY A 33 17.58 -48.64 -34.01
N SER A 34 17.10 -49.63 -34.76
CA SER A 34 15.79 -50.29 -34.70
C SER A 34 15.76 -51.62 -33.92
N ASP A 35 14.54 -52.12 -33.71
CA ASP A 35 14.10 -53.53 -33.47
C ASP A 35 14.16 -54.07 -32.01
N SER A 36 13.22 -54.86 -31.47
CA SER A 36 11.89 -55.38 -31.87
C SER A 36 11.21 -56.07 -30.66
N GLU A 37 9.87 -56.13 -30.72
CA GLU A 37 8.86 -57.10 -30.19
C GLU A 37 8.99 -57.82 -28.81
N PHE A 38 7.91 -57.79 -28.01
CA PHE A 38 7.17 -59.00 -27.57
C PHE A 38 5.79 -58.65 -26.93
N ASN A 39 4.84 -59.59 -27.07
CA ASN A 39 3.39 -59.40 -26.98
C ASN A 39 2.77 -60.04 -25.70
N SER A 40 1.92 -59.29 -24.96
CA SER A 40 0.72 -59.70 -24.15
C SER A 40 0.85 -60.59 -22.87
N PRO A 41 -0.18 -60.68 -21.95
CA PRO A 41 -1.19 -59.71 -21.47
C PRO A 41 -1.32 -59.61 -19.91
N ARG A 42 -2.19 -58.68 -19.47
CA ARG A 42 -2.62 -58.26 -18.10
C ARG A 42 -3.03 -59.38 -17.11
N PRO A 43 -3.03 -59.09 -15.78
CA PRO A 43 -4.29 -58.65 -15.16
C PRO A 43 -4.16 -57.38 -14.29
N ALA A 44 -5.28 -56.66 -14.21
CA ALA A 44 -5.42 -55.35 -13.61
C ALA A 44 -5.34 -55.36 -12.08
N LYS A 45 -4.49 -54.48 -11.52
CA LYS A 45 -4.72 -53.86 -10.21
C LYS A 45 -4.89 -52.37 -10.45
N GLN A 46 -6.08 -51.86 -10.13
CA GLN A 46 -6.34 -50.43 -10.09
C GLN A 46 -5.45 -49.82 -9.01
N ILE A 47 -4.35 -49.22 -9.43
CA ILE A 47 -3.67 -48.21 -8.62
C ILE A 47 -4.52 -46.97 -8.82
N GLU A 48 -5.26 -46.59 -7.78
CA GLU A 48 -5.84 -45.25 -7.68
C GLU A 48 -4.69 -44.26 -7.81
N THR A 49 -4.51 -43.75 -9.02
CA THR A 49 -3.75 -42.53 -9.23
C THR A 49 -4.57 -41.44 -8.57
N SER A 50 -4.26 -41.15 -7.31
CA SER A 50 -4.67 -39.91 -6.66
C SER A 50 -4.11 -38.79 -7.51
N THR A 51 -4.90 -38.33 -8.48
CA THR A 51 -4.66 -37.09 -9.20
C THR A 51 -4.36 -36.04 -8.14
N PRO A 52 -3.24 -35.29 -8.25
CA PRO A 52 -3.03 -34.17 -7.36
C PRO A 52 -4.27 -33.31 -7.46
N LYS A 53 -4.98 -33.11 -6.34
CA LYS A 53 -6.09 -32.17 -6.28
C LYS A 53 -5.63 -30.90 -6.96
N LYS A 54 -6.40 -30.45 -7.96
CA LYS A 54 -6.25 -29.17 -8.66
C LYS A 54 -6.43 -28.00 -7.67
N ASN A 55 -5.59 -27.90 -6.66
CA ASN A 55 -5.59 -26.82 -5.67
C ASN A 55 -4.96 -25.54 -6.25
N GLY A 56 -4.42 -25.58 -7.48
CA GLY A 56 -3.88 -24.43 -8.18
C GLY A 56 -4.89 -23.54 -8.91
N LEU A 57 -6.19 -23.88 -8.93
CA LEU A 57 -7.10 -23.30 -9.93
C LEU A 57 -7.75 -21.94 -9.58
N ASN A 58 -7.54 -21.38 -8.39
CA ASN A 58 -8.17 -20.11 -7.98
C ASN A 58 -7.32 -19.25 -7.03
N LYS A 59 -5.98 -19.32 -7.13
CA LYS A 59 -5.13 -18.39 -6.37
C LYS A 59 -5.36 -16.96 -6.91
N LYS A 60 -5.70 -16.04 -6.00
CA LYS A 60 -5.86 -14.62 -6.29
C LYS A 60 -4.62 -13.86 -5.84
N THR A 61 -4.22 -12.89 -6.65
CA THR A 61 -3.25 -11.87 -6.27
C THR A 61 -4.01 -10.56 -6.11
N PHE A 62 -3.71 -9.85 -5.03
CA PHE A 62 -4.30 -8.57 -4.67
C PHE A 62 -3.24 -7.48 -4.82
N ILE A 63 -3.65 -6.34 -5.37
CA ILE A 63 -2.90 -5.09 -5.25
C ILE A 63 -3.70 -4.23 -4.28
N VAL A 64 -3.05 -3.75 -3.22
CA VAL A 64 -3.67 -2.94 -2.17
C VAL A 64 -2.86 -1.65 -2.01
N GLY A 65 -3.52 -0.51 -2.27
CA GLY A 65 -2.99 0.81 -2.04
C GLY A 65 -3.39 1.33 -0.67
N LEU A 66 -2.44 1.87 0.08
CA LEU A 66 -2.65 2.61 1.31
C LEU A 66 -2.28 4.07 1.07
N ASP A 67 -3.25 4.95 1.32
CA ASP A 67 -2.99 6.37 1.53
C ASP A 67 -3.24 6.70 3.00
N PHE A 68 -2.17 6.79 3.78
CA PHE A 68 -2.21 7.26 5.16
C PHE A 68 -2.07 8.77 5.15
N GLY A 69 -3.16 9.51 4.92
CA GLY A 69 -3.16 10.97 4.88
C GLY A 69 -3.11 11.63 6.25
N THR A 70 -2.84 12.94 6.29
CA THR A 70 -2.76 13.73 7.53
C THR A 70 -4.09 13.76 8.29
N THR A 71 -5.22 13.78 7.56
CA THR A 71 -6.57 13.89 8.13
C THR A 71 -7.38 12.62 7.94
N MET A 72 -7.27 11.99 6.79
CA MET A 72 -8.03 10.79 6.43
C MET A 72 -7.06 9.73 5.89
N THR A 73 -7.41 8.46 6.10
CA THR A 73 -6.74 7.29 5.55
C THR A 73 -7.69 6.58 4.62
N SER A 74 -7.21 6.10 3.48
CA SER A 74 -7.98 5.25 2.57
C SER A 74 -7.20 3.99 2.21
N ILE A 75 -7.95 2.92 1.89
CA ILE A 75 -7.40 1.71 1.30
C ILE A 75 -8.19 1.41 0.03
N SER A 76 -7.47 1.32 -1.08
CA SER A 76 -8.02 0.88 -2.36
C SER A 76 -7.43 -0.48 -2.73
N TYR A 77 -8.18 -1.30 -3.45
CA TYR A 77 -7.73 -2.62 -3.87
C TYR A 77 -8.24 -3.01 -5.24
N CYS A 78 -7.51 -3.92 -5.86
CA CYS A 78 -8.00 -4.71 -6.98
C CYS A 78 -7.47 -6.15 -6.83
N TYR A 79 -8.04 -7.10 -7.56
CA TYR A 79 -7.52 -8.46 -7.57
C TYR A 79 -7.71 -9.14 -8.91
N PHE A 80 -6.85 -10.11 -9.19
CA PHE A 80 -6.89 -10.93 -10.39
C PHE A 80 -6.47 -12.37 -10.06
N LYS A 81 -6.71 -13.30 -10.98
CA LYS A 81 -6.19 -14.66 -10.84
C LYS A 81 -4.67 -14.59 -11.00
N SER A 82 -3.89 -15.18 -10.09
CA SER A 82 -2.43 -15.02 -10.05
C SER A 82 -1.74 -15.37 -11.39
N SER A 83 -2.26 -16.34 -12.12
CA SER A 83 -1.74 -16.73 -13.45
C SER A 83 -2.14 -15.80 -14.60
N LYS A 84 -2.85 -14.70 -14.33
CA LYS A 84 -3.45 -13.78 -15.32
C LYS A 84 -3.32 -12.33 -14.87
N ARG A 85 -2.10 -11.87 -14.57
CA ARG A 85 -1.85 -10.45 -14.32
C ARG A 85 -2.27 -9.64 -15.56
N PRO A 86 -3.18 -8.66 -15.43
CA PRO A 86 -3.57 -7.84 -16.56
C PRO A 86 -2.42 -6.91 -16.95
N ALA A 87 -2.24 -6.68 -18.25
CA ALA A 87 -1.23 -5.75 -18.77
C ALA A 87 -1.54 -4.28 -18.40
N ARG A 88 -2.84 -3.95 -18.30
CA ARG A 88 -3.33 -2.66 -17.82
C ARG A 88 -4.43 -2.90 -16.80
N LEU A 89 -4.37 -2.20 -15.67
CA LEU A 89 -5.46 -2.18 -14.71
C LEU A 89 -6.51 -1.19 -15.19
N ILE A 90 -7.78 -1.61 -15.21
CA ILE A 90 -8.88 -0.74 -15.61
C ILE A 90 -9.49 -0.16 -14.33
N ARG A 91 -9.70 1.15 -14.30
CA ARG A 91 -10.23 1.90 -13.15
C ARG A 91 -11.41 1.24 -12.46
N GLU A 92 -12.42 0.74 -13.18
CA GLU A 92 -13.63 0.14 -12.58
C GLU A 92 -13.36 -1.14 -11.79
N LYS A 93 -12.14 -1.69 -11.88
CA LYS A 93 -11.67 -2.82 -11.07
C LYS A 93 -11.00 -2.39 -9.76
N ILE A 94 -10.63 -1.12 -9.64
CA ILE A 94 -10.12 -0.53 -8.42
C ILE A 94 -11.32 -0.16 -7.55
N LYS A 95 -11.32 -0.63 -6.31
CA LYS A 95 -12.40 -0.42 -5.34
C LYS A 95 -11.82 0.08 -4.04
N ASP A 96 -12.55 0.94 -3.36
CA ASP A 96 -12.18 1.39 -2.03
C ASP A 96 -12.79 0.50 -0.96
N ILE A 97 -12.14 0.45 0.19
CA ILE A 97 -12.72 -0.10 1.41
C ILE A 97 -13.68 0.94 1.99
N THR A 98 -14.90 0.50 2.25
CA THR A 98 -16.02 1.29 2.76
C THR A 98 -16.53 0.70 4.07
N ASP A 99 -17.62 1.27 4.58
CA ASP A 99 -18.36 0.77 5.74
C ASP A 99 -17.52 0.74 7.03
N TRP A 100 -16.62 1.72 7.16
CA TRP A 100 -15.74 1.87 8.31
C TRP A 100 -16.53 1.91 9.64
N PRO A 101 -15.97 1.36 10.75
CA PRO A 101 -16.68 1.30 12.02
C PRO A 101 -17.09 2.69 12.53
N SER A 102 -18.31 2.82 13.05
CA SER A 102 -18.90 4.08 13.52
C SER A 102 -18.96 5.21 12.48
N ALA A 103 -18.84 4.94 11.18
CA ALA A 103 -18.92 5.97 10.14
C ALA A 103 -20.31 6.66 10.03
N GLY A 104 -21.37 6.06 10.57
CA GLY A 104 -22.71 6.65 10.55
C GLY A 104 -23.18 7.01 9.14
N ARG A 105 -23.37 8.31 8.86
CA ARG A 105 -23.77 8.78 7.52
C ARG A 105 -22.66 8.68 6.47
N ASP A 106 -21.41 8.52 6.90
CA ASP A 106 -20.24 8.43 6.02
C ASP A 106 -19.88 6.98 5.63
N GLN A 107 -20.75 5.99 5.88
CA GLN A 107 -20.47 4.58 5.56
C GLN A 107 -20.05 4.32 4.10
N GLN A 108 -20.53 5.13 3.16
CA GLN A 108 -20.18 5.00 1.74
C GLN A 108 -18.88 5.73 1.35
N ARG A 109 -18.23 6.44 2.29
CA ARG A 109 -16.92 7.04 2.04
C ARG A 109 -15.84 5.97 2.04
N GLY A 110 -14.93 6.05 1.08
CA GLY A 110 -13.74 5.18 0.98
C GLY A 110 -12.61 5.52 1.96
N GLU A 111 -12.89 6.37 2.96
CA GLU A 111 -11.90 6.97 3.84
C GLU A 111 -12.35 6.96 5.31
N VAL A 112 -11.39 6.90 6.21
CA VAL A 112 -11.57 6.92 7.67
C VAL A 112 -10.64 7.96 8.29
N PRO A 113 -11.04 8.70 9.34
CA PRO A 113 -10.16 9.67 9.99
C PRO A 113 -8.83 9.07 10.45
N SER A 114 -7.72 9.75 10.15
CA SER A 114 -6.36 9.44 10.65
C SER A 114 -6.20 9.86 12.11
N GLU A 115 -7.07 9.34 12.96
CA GLU A 115 -7.24 9.76 14.35
C GLU A 115 -7.35 8.56 15.28
N SER A 116 -6.83 8.70 16.49
CA SER A 116 -6.97 7.70 17.54
C SER A 116 -7.14 8.33 18.92
N LEU A 117 -7.61 7.53 19.87
CA LEU A 117 -7.87 7.94 21.25
C LEU A 117 -7.53 6.77 22.17
N TYR A 118 -6.74 7.07 23.21
CA TYR A 118 -6.56 6.21 24.36
C TYR A 118 -7.42 6.75 25.49
N LEU A 119 -8.36 5.96 25.97
CA LEU A 119 -9.28 6.38 27.01
C LEU A 119 -9.66 5.19 27.88
N ASN A 120 -9.51 5.33 29.21
CA ASN A 120 -9.88 4.29 30.18
C ASN A 120 -9.31 2.90 29.87
N ASN A 121 -8.03 2.84 29.48
CA ASN A 121 -7.31 1.63 29.05
C ASN A 121 -7.86 0.96 27.78
N GLU A 122 -8.75 1.63 27.05
CA GLU A 122 -9.24 1.19 25.74
C GLU A 122 -8.64 2.04 24.62
N TYR A 123 -8.61 1.45 23.42
CA TYR A 123 -8.12 2.10 22.21
C TYR A 123 -9.24 2.25 21.19
N TYR A 124 -9.42 3.49 20.72
CA TYR A 124 -10.40 3.84 19.70
C TYR A 124 -9.69 4.50 18.53
N TRP A 125 -10.22 4.34 17.32
CA TRP A 125 -9.60 4.82 16.09
C TRP A 125 -10.65 5.28 15.09
N GLY A 126 -10.26 6.09 14.12
CA GLY A 126 -11.15 6.59 13.08
C GLY A 126 -12.37 7.31 13.64
N TYR A 127 -13.54 7.00 13.09
CA TYR A 127 -14.81 7.57 13.56
C TYR A 127 -15.14 7.19 15.01
N GLN A 128 -14.70 6.01 15.49
CA GLN A 128 -14.94 5.57 16.87
C GLN A 128 -14.25 6.47 17.88
N ALA A 129 -13.05 6.97 17.57
CA ALA A 129 -12.30 7.86 18.45
C ALA A 129 -13.06 9.18 18.69
N ARG A 130 -13.63 9.76 17.62
CA ARG A 130 -14.44 11.00 17.70
C ARG A 130 -15.72 10.80 18.50
N GLU A 131 -16.44 9.71 18.22
CA GLU A 131 -17.67 9.35 18.91
C GLU A 131 -17.41 9.18 20.43
N LYS A 132 -16.33 8.49 20.79
CA LYS A 132 -15.98 8.23 22.18
C LYS A 132 -15.51 9.46 22.93
N LEU A 133 -14.71 10.32 22.31
CA LEU A 133 -14.33 11.58 22.92
C LEU A 133 -15.55 12.47 23.18
N GLN A 134 -16.48 12.51 22.23
CA GLN A 134 -17.73 13.27 22.40
C GLN A 134 -18.57 12.72 23.57
N GLN A 135 -18.74 11.40 23.67
CA GLN A 135 -19.44 10.76 24.80
C GLN A 135 -18.75 11.06 26.13
N PHE A 136 -17.42 11.02 26.17
CA PHE A 136 -16.63 11.34 27.35
C PHE A 136 -16.86 12.79 27.81
N HIS A 137 -16.82 13.76 26.90
CA HIS A 137 -17.09 15.16 27.23
C HIS A 137 -18.52 15.38 27.77
N TYR A 138 -19.53 14.71 27.21
CA TYR A 138 -20.90 14.81 27.70
C TYR A 138 -21.10 14.21 29.11
N SER A 139 -20.24 13.28 29.52
CA SER A 139 -20.32 12.70 30.86
C SER A 139 -19.86 13.66 31.98
N GLY A 140 -19.24 14.79 31.63
CA GLY A 140 -18.67 15.74 32.59
C GLY A 140 -17.38 15.27 33.26
N ALA A 141 -16.78 14.17 32.77
CA ALA A 141 -15.50 13.68 33.26
C ALA A 141 -14.37 14.68 32.95
N GLU A 142 -13.42 14.82 33.88
CA GLU A 142 -12.23 15.64 33.66
C GLU A 142 -11.33 14.99 32.60
N SER A 143 -10.96 15.77 31.58
CA SER A 143 -9.99 15.36 30.57
C SER A 143 -8.58 15.69 31.06
N ASP A 144 -7.74 14.67 31.18
CA ASP A 144 -6.31 14.86 31.44
C ASP A 144 -5.53 15.04 30.12
N GLU A 145 -4.20 15.03 30.19
CA GLU A 145 -3.36 15.15 28.99
C GLU A 145 -3.42 13.91 28.09
N THR A 146 -3.92 12.77 28.57
CA THR A 146 -4.01 11.50 27.84
C THR A 146 -5.33 11.34 27.09
N ALA A 147 -6.42 11.90 27.62
CA ALA A 147 -7.77 11.82 27.08
C ALA A 147 -8.02 12.82 25.93
N ARG A 148 -7.15 12.82 24.92
CA ARG A 148 -7.21 13.72 23.74
C ARG A 148 -7.10 12.93 22.45
N LEU A 149 -7.72 13.43 21.38
CA LEU A 149 -7.56 12.86 20.04
C LEU A 149 -6.11 13.04 19.58
N ILE A 150 -5.48 11.92 19.24
CA ILE A 150 -4.21 11.88 18.53
C ILE A 150 -4.53 11.98 17.05
N ARG A 151 -4.07 13.06 16.42
CA ARG A 151 -4.31 13.42 15.01
C ARG A 151 -3.06 14.05 14.42
N PHE A 152 -3.02 14.20 13.11
CA PHE A 152 -1.90 14.83 12.40
C PHE A 152 -0.53 14.15 12.64
N THR A 153 -0.52 12.89 13.08
CA THR A 153 0.71 12.14 13.40
C THR A 153 1.63 12.00 12.21
N LYS A 154 1.06 12.00 10.99
CA LYS A 154 1.82 12.08 9.73
C LYS A 154 2.77 13.27 9.68
N LEU A 155 2.39 14.44 10.20
CA LEU A 155 3.24 15.63 10.21
C LEU A 155 4.43 15.51 11.18
N LEU A 156 4.33 14.62 12.17
CA LEU A 156 5.37 14.43 13.18
C LEU A 156 6.53 13.56 12.65
N PHE A 157 6.36 12.85 11.53
CA PHE A 157 7.41 12.01 10.92
C PHE A 157 8.67 12.77 10.52
N SER A 158 8.55 14.07 10.17
CA SER A 158 9.71 14.87 9.77
C SER A 158 10.68 15.10 10.92
N ASN A 159 10.19 15.13 12.16
CA ASN A 159 10.98 15.33 13.38
C ASN A 159 10.36 14.52 14.54
N PRO A 160 10.45 13.18 14.53
CA PRO A 160 9.72 12.34 15.48
C PRO A 160 10.15 12.60 16.93
N ASP A 161 11.43 12.86 17.16
CA ASP A 161 12.02 13.04 18.48
C ASP A 161 11.98 14.50 19.01
N LEU A 162 11.37 15.43 18.26
CA LEU A 162 11.24 16.82 18.70
C LEU A 162 10.42 16.88 19.99
N LYS A 163 10.94 17.58 21.00
CA LYS A 163 10.27 17.70 22.29
C LYS A 163 9.08 18.66 22.20
N PRO A 164 8.04 18.48 23.03
CA PRO A 164 6.88 19.37 23.01
C PRO A 164 7.24 20.85 23.20
N GLU A 165 8.23 21.18 24.02
CA GLU A 165 8.69 22.56 24.27
C GLU A 165 9.27 23.26 23.04
N ASP A 166 9.82 22.50 22.10
CA ASP A 166 10.44 23.02 20.87
C ASP A 166 9.45 23.08 19.69
N GLU A 167 8.25 22.52 19.86
CA GLU A 167 7.21 22.50 18.83
C GLU A 167 6.47 23.84 18.78
N ARG A 168 6.59 24.53 17.64
CA ARG A 168 6.03 25.87 17.46
C ARG A 168 4.53 25.82 17.20
N ASP A 169 4.08 24.80 16.48
CA ASP A 169 2.66 24.61 16.19
C ASP A 169 1.93 24.17 17.47
N SER A 170 0.90 24.91 17.88
CA SER A 170 0.19 24.63 19.13
C SER A 170 -0.58 23.31 19.10
N GLN A 171 -1.08 22.90 17.94
CA GLN A 171 -1.80 21.63 17.79
C GLN A 171 -0.82 20.47 17.83
N LEU A 172 0.28 20.54 17.07
CA LEU A 172 1.30 19.48 17.11
C LEU A 172 1.95 19.36 18.49
N ARG A 173 2.15 20.49 19.20
CA ARG A 173 2.65 20.51 20.57
C ARG A 173 1.72 19.77 21.52
N GLU A 174 0.40 19.97 21.39
CA GLU A 174 -0.59 19.22 22.16
C GLU A 174 -0.46 17.72 21.90
N ILE A 175 -0.37 17.30 20.63
CA ILE A 175 -0.22 15.88 20.29
C ILE A 175 1.05 15.29 20.90
N ARG A 176 2.18 15.99 20.83
CA ARG A 176 3.45 15.54 21.44
C ARG A 176 3.33 15.38 22.96
N LYS A 177 2.62 16.29 23.65
CA LYS A 177 2.36 16.16 25.09
C LYS A 177 1.50 14.94 25.39
N THR A 178 0.43 14.73 24.63
CA THR A 178 -0.43 13.55 24.77
C THR A 178 0.38 12.26 24.60
N LEU A 179 1.21 12.17 23.56
CA LEU A 179 2.07 11.00 23.31
C LEU A 179 3.07 10.78 24.46
N LEU A 180 3.69 11.85 24.96
CA LEU A 180 4.61 11.79 26.09
C LEU A 180 3.92 11.29 27.36
N ALA A 181 2.72 11.82 27.68
CA ALA A 181 1.93 11.40 28.83
C ALA A 181 1.49 9.94 28.74
N LEU A 182 1.25 9.44 27.52
CA LEU A 182 0.95 8.03 27.24
C LEU A 182 2.20 7.14 27.20
N GLY A 183 3.41 7.70 27.25
CA GLY A 183 4.65 6.95 27.09
C GLY A 183 4.82 6.33 25.70
N LYS A 184 4.25 6.95 24.67
CA LYS A 184 4.26 6.46 23.27
C LYS A 184 5.10 7.35 22.37
N THR A 185 5.78 6.73 21.41
CA THR A 185 6.41 7.44 20.30
C THR A 185 5.39 7.76 19.20
N VAL A 186 5.77 8.63 18.26
CA VAL A 186 5.00 8.88 17.03
C VAL A 186 4.77 7.56 16.27
N PHE A 187 5.79 6.72 16.18
CA PHE A 187 5.73 5.44 15.46
C PHE A 187 4.79 4.44 16.13
N ASP A 188 4.77 4.39 17.47
CA ASP A 188 3.82 3.54 18.22
C ASP A 188 2.38 3.96 17.93
N ALA A 189 2.08 5.26 18.02
CA ALA A 189 0.72 5.76 17.78
C ALA A 189 0.24 5.51 16.34
N VAL A 190 1.14 5.63 15.36
CA VAL A 190 0.84 5.35 13.94
C VAL A 190 0.67 3.85 13.73
N LYS A 191 1.52 3.02 14.32
CA LYS A 191 1.41 1.56 14.23
C LYS A 191 0.09 1.08 14.83
N ASP A 192 -0.25 1.52 16.05
CA ASP A 192 -1.49 1.16 16.72
C ASP A 192 -2.73 1.52 15.89
N TYR A 193 -2.72 2.67 15.21
CA TYR A 193 -3.77 3.08 14.29
C TYR A 193 -3.83 2.18 13.05
N LEU A 194 -2.70 2.02 12.34
CA LEU A 194 -2.65 1.26 11.10
C LEU A 194 -2.92 -0.24 11.31
N VAL A 195 -2.60 -0.82 12.47
CA VAL A 195 -3.01 -2.20 12.82
C VAL A 195 -4.53 -2.34 12.70
N ARG A 196 -5.30 -1.41 13.28
CA ARG A 196 -6.76 -1.45 13.22
C ARG A 196 -7.30 -1.25 11.81
N VAL A 197 -6.69 -0.35 11.04
CA VAL A 197 -7.03 -0.13 9.62
C VAL A 197 -6.83 -1.43 8.83
N PHE A 198 -5.69 -2.11 8.97
CA PHE A 198 -5.40 -3.35 8.24
C PHE A 198 -6.23 -4.54 8.73
N GLU A 199 -6.51 -4.64 10.03
CA GLU A 199 -7.43 -5.65 10.58
C GLU A 199 -8.82 -5.52 9.95
N PHE A 200 -9.37 -4.30 9.93
CA PHE A 200 -10.66 -4.02 9.31
C PHE A 200 -10.62 -4.33 7.81
N ALA A 201 -9.59 -3.84 7.10
CA ALA A 201 -9.42 -4.08 5.67
C ALA A 201 -9.37 -5.58 5.34
N LYS A 202 -8.66 -6.37 6.16
CA LYS A 202 -8.59 -7.83 5.99
C LYS A 202 -9.95 -8.48 6.16
N GLY A 203 -10.73 -8.06 7.16
CA GLY A 203 -12.11 -8.51 7.36
C GLY A 203 -12.99 -8.18 6.15
N TYR A 204 -12.97 -6.92 5.74
CA TYR A 204 -13.70 -6.44 4.57
C TYR A 204 -13.38 -7.26 3.31
N LEU A 205 -12.09 -7.47 3.01
CA LEU A 205 -11.67 -8.24 1.83
C LEU A 205 -12.05 -9.73 1.91
N LYS A 206 -12.06 -10.33 3.11
CA LYS A 206 -12.55 -11.70 3.32
C LYS A 206 -14.01 -11.81 2.92
N ASP A 207 -14.83 -10.88 3.40
CA ASP A 207 -16.27 -10.92 3.23
C ASP A 207 -16.70 -10.56 1.80
N GLN A 208 -16.13 -9.49 1.25
CA GLN A 208 -16.54 -8.95 -0.05
C GLN A 208 -15.95 -9.74 -1.23
N VAL A 209 -14.71 -10.22 -1.11
CA VAL A 209 -13.96 -10.75 -2.25
C VAL A 209 -13.21 -12.05 -1.96
N LYS A 210 -13.56 -12.75 -0.87
CA LYS A 210 -13.03 -14.07 -0.51
C LYS A 210 -11.49 -14.07 -0.39
N PHE A 211 -10.95 -13.00 0.19
CA PHE A 211 -9.53 -12.92 0.53
C PHE A 211 -9.16 -14.00 1.56
N THR A 212 -7.92 -14.52 1.48
CA THR A 212 -7.38 -15.48 2.45
C THR A 212 -5.92 -15.16 2.73
N GLU A 213 -5.37 -15.67 3.83
CA GLU A 213 -3.96 -15.46 4.19
C GLU A 213 -2.98 -16.12 3.19
N SER A 214 -3.47 -17.00 2.31
CA SER A 214 -2.70 -17.62 1.23
C SER A 214 -2.65 -16.80 -0.07
N CYS A 215 -3.48 -15.76 -0.17
CA CYS A 215 -3.47 -14.84 -1.30
C CYS A 215 -2.17 -14.07 -1.35
N GLU A 216 -1.65 -13.86 -2.56
CA GLU A 216 -0.50 -12.99 -2.76
C GLU A 216 -0.94 -11.52 -2.69
N VAL A 217 -0.14 -10.66 -2.08
CA VAL A 217 -0.45 -9.25 -1.88
C VAL A 217 0.73 -8.36 -2.31
N GLU A 218 0.45 -7.42 -3.20
CA GLU A 218 1.33 -6.32 -3.54
C GLU A 218 0.81 -5.07 -2.81
N LEU A 219 1.62 -4.51 -1.92
CA LEU A 219 1.29 -3.29 -1.17
C LEU A 219 1.91 -2.07 -1.86
N CYS A 220 1.11 -1.02 -2.04
CA CYS A 220 1.55 0.28 -2.52
C CYS A 220 1.24 1.34 -1.46
N LEU A 221 2.23 2.15 -1.09
CA LEU A 221 2.08 3.22 -0.11
C LEU A 221 2.32 4.56 -0.79
N SER A 222 1.40 5.51 -0.65
CA SER A 222 1.65 6.89 -1.02
C SER A 222 2.31 7.66 0.13
N VAL A 223 3.31 8.47 -0.18
CA VAL A 223 4.00 9.35 0.78
C VAL A 223 4.15 10.78 0.22
N PRO A 224 4.25 11.81 1.08
CA PRO A 224 4.51 13.17 0.63
C PRO A 224 5.83 13.28 -0.12
N ALA A 225 5.84 13.98 -1.26
CA ALA A 225 7.05 14.16 -2.05
C ALA A 225 8.16 14.95 -1.32
N ALA A 226 7.78 15.80 -0.36
CA ALA A 226 8.70 16.62 0.42
C ALA A 226 9.24 15.91 1.68
N TRP A 227 8.87 14.64 1.92
CA TRP A 227 9.37 13.92 3.08
C TRP A 227 10.87 13.59 2.97
N PRO A 228 11.61 13.68 4.10
CA PRO A 228 12.89 12.99 4.21
C PRO A 228 12.74 11.50 3.89
N ILE A 229 13.78 10.89 3.35
CA ILE A 229 13.75 9.48 2.97
C ILE A 229 13.52 8.58 4.19
N GLU A 230 14.02 8.99 5.36
CA GLU A 230 13.87 8.30 6.63
C GLU A 230 12.40 8.23 7.08
N ALA A 231 11.61 9.28 6.85
CA ALA A 231 10.19 9.29 7.15
C ALA A 231 9.44 8.25 6.29
N SER A 232 9.75 8.22 5.00
CA SER A 232 9.17 7.26 4.05
C SER A 232 9.55 5.81 4.41
N TRP A 233 10.82 5.57 4.78
CA TRP A 233 11.28 4.25 5.23
C TRP A 233 10.65 3.81 6.55
N SER A 234 10.45 4.75 7.48
CA SER A 234 9.80 4.45 8.77
C SER A 234 8.35 4.00 8.56
N LEU A 235 7.59 4.69 7.70
CA LEU A 235 6.22 4.28 7.37
C LEU A 235 6.18 2.93 6.65
N GLN A 236 7.07 2.72 5.67
CA GLN A 236 7.20 1.43 5.00
C GLN A 236 7.50 0.29 6.00
N GLN A 237 8.38 0.53 6.95
CA GLN A 237 8.76 -0.48 7.94
C GLN A 237 7.58 -0.80 8.88
N ILE A 238 6.87 0.22 9.37
CA ILE A 238 5.64 0.04 10.16
C ILE A 238 4.62 -0.82 9.38
N VAL A 239 4.34 -0.48 8.12
CA VAL A 239 3.37 -1.23 7.30
C VAL A 239 3.83 -2.66 7.04
N ARG A 240 5.13 -2.89 6.84
CA ARG A 240 5.69 -4.23 6.68
C ARG A 240 5.47 -5.08 7.94
N GLU A 241 5.73 -4.52 9.11
CA GLU A 241 5.51 -5.21 10.39
C GLU A 241 4.04 -5.53 10.60
N ILE A 242 3.16 -4.55 10.36
CA ILE A 242 1.71 -4.73 10.48
C ILE A 242 1.20 -5.83 9.56
N ALA A 243 1.64 -5.84 8.30
CA ALA A 243 1.20 -6.84 7.34
C ALA A 243 1.55 -8.27 7.79
N VAL A 244 2.68 -8.46 8.46
CA VAL A 244 3.05 -9.74 9.09
C VAL A 244 2.18 -10.01 10.32
N GLU A 245 2.09 -9.05 11.24
CA GLU A 245 1.36 -9.15 12.51
C GLU A 245 -0.11 -9.55 12.30
N VAL A 246 -0.80 -8.86 11.38
CA VAL A 246 -2.21 -9.12 11.08
C VAL A 246 -2.40 -10.24 10.06
N ARG A 247 -1.32 -10.85 9.56
CA ARG A 247 -1.30 -11.88 8.50
C ARG A 247 -2.07 -11.43 7.25
N PHE A 248 -1.70 -10.29 6.70
CA PHE A 248 -2.35 -9.66 5.55
C PHE A 248 -1.94 -10.32 4.23
N GLY A 249 -2.20 -11.62 4.10
CA GLY A 249 -1.81 -12.40 2.93
C GLY A 249 -0.31 -12.71 2.90
N GLN A 250 0.15 -13.19 1.75
CA GLN A 250 1.56 -13.38 1.44
C GLN A 250 2.06 -12.14 0.70
N VAL A 251 2.61 -11.17 1.45
CA VAL A 251 3.13 -9.93 0.87
C VAL A 251 4.32 -10.25 -0.04
N SER A 252 4.16 -10.10 -1.35
CA SER A 252 5.22 -10.36 -2.34
C SER A 252 6.04 -9.12 -2.65
N SER A 253 5.44 -7.93 -2.56
CA SER A 253 6.14 -6.67 -2.72
C SER A 253 5.51 -5.54 -1.91
N LEU A 254 6.33 -4.57 -1.53
CA LEU A 254 5.88 -3.30 -0.93
C LEU A 254 6.60 -2.16 -1.66
N PHE A 255 5.82 -1.32 -2.33
CA PHE A 255 6.26 -0.19 -3.13
C PHE A 255 5.86 1.14 -2.49
N ILE A 256 6.70 2.17 -2.66
CA ILE A 256 6.41 3.54 -2.25
C ILE A 256 6.26 4.38 -3.52
N ILE A 257 5.22 5.20 -3.58
CA ILE A 257 5.01 6.22 -4.59
C ILE A 257 4.82 7.57 -3.92
N ASN A 258 5.20 8.65 -4.58
CA ASN A 258 4.86 9.98 -4.11
C ASN A 258 3.36 10.23 -4.31
N GLU A 259 2.69 10.86 -3.35
CA GLU A 259 1.28 11.29 -3.45
C GLU A 259 0.95 12.04 -4.74
N PRO A 260 1.68 13.11 -5.14
CA PRO A 260 1.40 13.80 -6.39
C PRO A 260 1.64 12.93 -7.63
N GLU A 261 2.51 11.94 -7.57
CA GLU A 261 2.75 10.99 -8.66
C GLU A 261 1.60 9.98 -8.78
N ALA A 262 1.10 9.46 -7.66
CA ALA A 262 -0.08 8.61 -7.61
C ALA A 262 -1.33 9.35 -8.12
N ALA A 263 -1.52 10.59 -7.68
CA ALA A 263 -2.59 11.47 -8.15
C ALA A 263 -2.46 11.76 -9.65
N SER A 264 -1.25 12.01 -10.14
CA SER A 264 -0.97 12.19 -11.58
C SER A 264 -1.33 10.95 -12.39
N ALA A 265 -0.93 9.76 -11.94
CA ALA A 265 -1.24 8.51 -12.62
C ALA A 265 -2.75 8.25 -12.69
N PHE A 266 -3.46 8.53 -11.59
CA PHE A 266 -4.92 8.41 -11.55
C PHE A 266 -5.63 9.44 -12.43
N ALA A 267 -5.20 10.71 -12.39
CA ALA A 267 -5.75 11.78 -13.22
C ALA A 267 -5.54 11.50 -14.71
N LEU A 268 -4.36 11.00 -15.11
CA LEU A 268 -4.10 10.61 -16.49
C LEU A 268 -5.01 9.45 -16.93
N ASP A 269 -5.21 8.41 -16.10
CA ASP A 269 -6.14 7.32 -16.45
C ASP A 269 -7.61 7.80 -16.55
N LEU A 270 -8.02 8.79 -15.75
CA LEU A 270 -9.33 9.45 -15.87
C LEU A 270 -9.48 10.29 -17.13
N MET A 271 -8.42 11.01 -17.52
CA MET A 271 -8.44 11.93 -18.67
C MET A 271 -8.26 11.20 -20.01
N VAL A 272 -7.67 10.00 -20.00
CA VAL A 272 -7.54 9.11 -21.17
C VAL A 272 -8.93 8.58 -21.57
N GLY A 273 -9.66 9.40 -22.30
CA GLY A 273 -11.00 9.10 -22.81
C GLY A 273 -11.79 10.36 -23.17
N ASP A 274 -11.64 11.42 -22.39
CA ASP A 274 -12.48 12.63 -22.48
C ASP A 274 -11.70 13.95 -22.67
N THR A 275 -10.37 14.02 -22.47
CA THR A 275 -9.59 15.29 -22.63
C THR A 275 -8.16 15.17 -23.19
N ASN A 276 -7.69 16.32 -23.70
CA ASN A 276 -6.61 16.62 -24.66
C ASN A 276 -5.14 16.42 -24.22
N VAL A 277 -4.82 15.80 -23.07
CA VAL A 277 -3.41 15.75 -22.64
C VAL A 277 -2.59 14.82 -23.54
N SER A 278 -1.81 15.43 -24.44
CA SER A 278 -1.01 14.73 -25.43
C SER A 278 0.41 14.47 -24.91
N GLN A 279 1.10 13.52 -25.52
CA GLN A 279 2.52 13.33 -25.27
C GLN A 279 3.26 14.66 -25.49
N HIS A 280 4.13 15.05 -24.56
CA HIS A 280 4.87 16.33 -24.51
C HIS A 280 4.09 17.55 -24.00
N GLU A 281 2.85 17.37 -23.54
CA GLU A 281 2.15 18.42 -22.81
C GLU A 281 2.45 18.37 -21.31
N THR A 282 2.29 19.52 -20.66
CA THR A 282 2.51 19.68 -19.22
C THR A 282 1.19 19.91 -18.52
N PHE A 283 0.99 19.21 -17.41
CA PHE A 283 -0.10 19.47 -16.47
C PHE A 283 0.47 19.65 -15.06
N MET A 284 -0.35 20.18 -14.17
CA MET A 284 0.00 20.40 -12.76
C MET A 284 -1.00 19.64 -11.89
N VAL A 285 -0.48 18.96 -10.87
CA VAL A 285 -1.28 18.44 -9.75
C VAL A 285 -1.11 19.39 -8.58
N CYS A 286 -2.23 19.85 -8.03
CA CYS A 286 -2.28 20.63 -6.79
C CYS A 286 -2.91 19.73 -5.71
N ASP A 287 -2.08 19.23 -4.80
CA ASP A 287 -2.50 18.35 -3.71
C ASP A 287 -2.70 19.15 -2.42
N ALA A 288 -3.85 19.84 -2.34
CA ALA A 288 -4.19 20.70 -1.21
C ALA A 288 -4.97 19.93 -0.13
N GLY A 289 -4.27 19.07 0.61
CA GLY A 289 -4.82 18.25 1.68
C GLY A 289 -5.03 18.99 3.01
N GLY A 290 -5.40 18.24 4.05
CA GLY A 290 -5.74 18.79 5.37
C GLY A 290 -4.57 19.29 6.22
N GLY A 291 -3.32 19.10 5.78
CA GLY A 291 -2.13 19.59 6.49
C GLY A 291 -0.87 19.76 5.64
N THR A 292 -0.95 19.54 4.34
CA THR A 292 0.13 19.70 3.35
C THR A 292 -0.46 20.22 2.05
N VAL A 293 0.31 21.04 1.33
CA VAL A 293 0.04 21.53 -0.04
C VAL A 293 1.28 21.31 -0.88
#